data_AF-A0A2M8M1M4-F1
#
_entry.id   AF-A0A2M8M1M4-F1
#
_cell.length_a   1.000
_cell.length_b   1.000
_cell.length_c   1.000
_cell.angle_alpha   90.00
_cell.angle_beta   90.00
_cell.angle_gamma   90.00
#
_symmetry.space_group_name_H-M   'P 1'
#
loop_
_entity.id
_entity.type
_entity.pdbx_description
1 polymer ?
#
loop_
_entity_poly.entity_id
_entity_poly.type
_entity_poly.pdbx_seq_one_letter_code
_entity_poly.pdbx_strand_id
1 'polypeptide(L)' 'MEEQVRTPPAHRTAACWLWCGREGVPVTLLAEVEHQDGTAVFHACDECIGRLKQRVLALALGKDAAER' A
#
# COMPACT_ATOMS: atom_id res chain seq x y z
N MET A 1 -16.35 7.72 24.91
CA MET A 1 -17.30 7.05 24.00
C MET A 1 -17.46 8.05 22.87
N GLU A 2 -16.71 7.96 21.79
CA GLU A 2 -16.73 6.87 20.82
C GLU A 2 -15.31 6.58 20.30
N GLU A 3 -14.89 5.33 20.48
CA GLU A 3 -13.75 4.76 19.78
C GLU A 3 -14.16 4.64 18.32
N GLN A 4 -13.78 5.65 17.51
CA GLN A 4 -13.97 5.63 16.07
C GLN A 4 -13.06 4.53 15.51
N VAL A 5 -13.56 3.30 15.55
CA VAL A 5 -13.06 2.17 14.77
C VAL A 5 -13.19 2.61 13.31
N ARG A 6 -12.12 3.20 12.78
CA ARG A 6 -11.91 3.47 11.36
C ARG A 6 -11.97 2.13 10.64
N THR A 7 -13.18 1.69 10.32
CA THR A 7 -13.40 0.56 9.43
C THR A 7 -13.10 1.09 8.05
N PRO A 8 -11.96 0.75 7.40
CA PRO A 8 -11.70 1.26 6.07
C PRO A 8 -12.79 0.72 5.16
N PRO A 9 -13.43 1.57 4.33
CA PRO A 9 -14.27 1.06 3.26
C PRO A 9 -13.40 0.11 2.44
N ALA A 10 -13.88 -1.11 2.20
CA ALA A 10 -13.32 -1.93 1.14
C ALA A 10 -13.63 -1.19 -0.17
N HIS A 11 -12.74 -0.27 -0.56
CA HIS A 11 -12.89 0.59 -1.73
C HIS A 11 -12.77 -0.26 -2.99
N ARG A 12 -13.86 -0.94 -3.37
CA ARG A 12 -13.93 -1.75 -4.60
C ARG A 12 -13.77 -0.92 -5.90
N THR A 13 -13.64 0.40 -5.79
CA THR A 13 -13.58 1.34 -6.93
C THR A 13 -12.25 2.07 -7.08
N ALA A 14 -11.29 1.92 -6.15
CA ALA A 14 -9.99 2.58 -6.31
C ALA A 14 -9.05 1.74 -7.19
N ALA A 15 -8.40 2.39 -8.16
CA ALA A 15 -7.36 1.75 -8.96
C ALA A 15 -6.19 1.33 -8.07
N CYS A 16 -5.60 0.16 -8.34
CA CYS A 16 -4.34 -0.21 -7.71
C CYS A 16 -3.23 0.76 -8.16
N TRP A 17 -2.71 1.54 -7.21
CA TRP A 17 -1.72 2.58 -7.46
C TRP A 17 -0.30 2.03 -7.69
N LEU A 18 -0.07 0.78 -7.27
CA LEU A 18 1.15 0.05 -7.64
C LEU A 18 1.11 -0.35 -9.12
N TRP A 19 2.10 -1.15 -9.53
CA TRP A 19 2.43 -1.44 -10.92
C TRP A 19 1.29 -1.92 -11.83
N CYS A 20 0.22 -2.52 -11.31
CA CYS A 20 -0.78 -3.16 -12.16
C CYS A 20 -1.88 -2.22 -12.68
N GLY A 21 -2.12 -1.06 -12.05
CA GLY A 21 -3.14 -0.10 -12.49
C GLY A 21 -4.57 -0.65 -12.56
N ARG A 22 -4.84 -1.86 -12.05
CA ARG A 22 -6.14 -2.53 -12.21
C ARG A 22 -7.21 -1.80 -11.40
N GLU A 23 -8.35 -1.58 -12.04
CA GLU A 23 -9.59 -1.10 -11.44
C GLU A 23 -10.53 -2.28 -11.14
N GLY A 24 -11.52 -2.05 -10.28
CA GLY A 24 -12.55 -3.06 -9.96
C GLY A 24 -12.04 -4.28 -9.17
N VAL A 25 -10.78 -4.26 -8.74
CA VAL A 25 -10.19 -5.29 -7.88
C VAL A 25 -10.27 -4.86 -6.41
N PRO A 26 -10.36 -5.79 -5.46
CA PRO A 26 -10.19 -5.46 -4.04
C PRO A 26 -8.82 -4.82 -3.82
N VAL A 27 -8.82 -3.66 -3.16
CA VAL A 27 -7.61 -2.95 -2.79
C VAL A 27 -7.61 -2.62 -1.30
N THR A 28 -6.41 -2.62 -0.72
CA THR A 28 -6.12 -2.27 0.66
C THR A 28 -5.49 -0.89 0.72
N LEU A 29 -5.85 -0.09 1.72
CA LEU A 29 -5.19 1.19 2.01
C LEU A 29 -3.74 0.93 2.44
N LEU A 30 -2.79 1.53 1.73
CA LEU A 30 -1.37 1.47 2.05
C LEU A 30 -0.94 2.63 2.94
N ALA A 31 -1.29 3.84 2.53
CA ALA A 31 -0.88 5.06 3.21
C ALA A 31 -1.79 6.22 2.82
N GLU A 32 -1.87 7.17 3.73
CA GLU A 32 -2.39 8.51 3.50
C GLU A 32 -1.19 9.46 3.60
N VAL A 33 -0.95 10.26 2.57
CA VAL A 33 0.24 11.13 2.48
C VAL A 33 -0.23 12.55 2.25
N GLU A 34 0.15 13.43 3.17
CA GLU A 34 -0.08 14.86 3.06
C GLU A 34 0.95 15.50 2.12
N HIS A 35 0.48 16.45 1.31
CA HIS A 35 1.29 17.29 0.44
C HIS A 35 0.70 18.71 0.41
N GLN A 36 1.43 19.67 -0.17
CA GLN A 36 1.06 21.09 -0.12
C GLN A 36 -0.38 21.38 -0.60
N ASP A 37 -0.86 20.58 -1.56
CA ASP A 37 -2.17 20.74 -2.20
C ASP A 37 -3.27 19.81 -1.65
N GLY A 38 -3.01 19.08 -0.56
CA GLY A 38 -3.99 18.21 0.09
C GLY A 38 -3.43 16.85 0.49
N THR A 39 -4.31 15.86 0.54
CA THR A 39 -3.97 14.51 1.00
C THR A 39 -4.21 13.47 -0.08
N ALA A 40 -3.17 12.72 -0.43
CA ALA A 40 -3.23 11.61 -1.37
C ALA A 40 -3.38 10.29 -0.62
N VAL A 41 -4.34 9.47 -1.06
CA VAL A 41 -4.61 8.16 -0.47
C VAL A 41 -4.16 7.06 -1.44
N PHE A 42 -3.26 6.19 -0.97
CA PHE A 42 -2.66 5.13 -1.78
C PHE A 42 -3.32 3.78 -1.48
N HIS A 43 -3.79 3.12 -2.53
CA HIS A 43 -4.40 1.79 -2.44
C HIS A 43 -3.69 0.78 -3.34
N ALA A 44 -3.65 -0.50 -2.94
CA ALA A 44 -3.11 -1.56 -3.78
C ALA A 44 -3.82 -2.90 -3.60
N CYS A 45 -3.85 -3.70 -4.67
CA CYS A 45 -4.35 -5.07 -4.61
C CYS A 45 -3.32 -6.01 -3.95
N ASP A 46 -3.82 -7.13 -3.42
CA ASP A 46 -3.01 -8.10 -2.66
C ASP A 46 -1.83 -8.65 -3.45
N GLU A 47 -1.99 -8.88 -4.76
CA GLU A 47 -0.92 -9.37 -5.63
C GLU A 47 0.26 -8.38 -5.68
N CYS A 48 -0.05 -7.08 -5.84
CA CYS A 48 0.99 -6.05 -5.87
C CYS A 48 1.61 -5.84 -4.48
N ILE A 49 0.83 -5.96 -3.40
CA ILE A 49 1.35 -5.91 -2.03
C ILE A 49 2.33 -7.07 -1.79
N GLY A 50 1.99 -8.29 -2.23
CA GLY A 50 2.86 -9.45 -2.15
C GLY A 50 4.19 -9.19 -2.86
N ARG A 51 4.15 -8.66 -4.08
CA ARG A 51 5.36 -8.30 -4.84
C ARG A 51 6.18 -7.21 -4.15
N LEU A 52 5.54 -6.21 -3.54
CA LEU A 52 6.22 -5.16 -2.79
C LEU A 52 6.98 -5.74 -1.59
N LYS A 53 6.32 -6.61 -0.80
CA LYS A 53 6.95 -7.27 0.35
C LYS A 53 8.19 -8.06 -0.06
N GLN A 54 8.11 -8.83 -1.14
CA GLN A 54 9.27 -9.59 -1.65
C GLN A 54 10.44 -8.69 -2.05
N ARG A 55 10.16 -7.54 -2.68
CA ARG A 55 11.20 -6.56 -3.04
C ARG A 55 11.86 -5.95 -1.81
N VAL A 56 11.07 -5.54 -0.82
CA VAL A 56 11.61 -4.97 0.43
C VAL A 56 12.46 -5.99 1.17
N LEU A 57 12.00 -7.24 1.27
CA LEU A 57 12.77 -8.33 1.89
C LEU A 57 14.09 -8.59 1.16
N ALA A 58 14.07 -8.65 -0.17
CA ALA A 58 15.29 -8.85 -0.97
C ALA A 58 16.31 -7.72 -0.75
N LEU A 59 15.84 -6.46 -0.66
CA LEU A 59 16.70 -5.31 -0.37
C LEU A 59 17.27 -5.36 1.05
N ALA A 60 16.44 -5.69 2.05
CA ALA A 60 16.87 -5.79 3.44
C ALA A 60 17.96 -6.85 3.61
N LEU A 61 17.72 -8.07 3.10
CA LEU A 61 18.67 -9.17 3.17
C LEU A 61 19.97 -8.87 2.40
N GLY A 62 19.88 -8.18 1.25
CA GLY A 62 21.06 -7.74 0.51
C GLY A 62 21.88 -6.68 1.26
N LYS A 63 21.21 -5.81 2.03
CA LYS A 63 21.85 -4.79 2.87
C LYS A 63 22.59 -5.43 4.05
N ASP A 64 21.97 -6.40 4.72
CA ASP A 64 22.59 -7.13 5.84
C ASP A 64 23.87 -7.88 5.43
N ALA A 65 23.93 -8.38 4.20
CA ALA A 65 25.12 -9.04 3.66
C ALA A 65 26.27 -8.08 3.33
N ALA A 66 25.95 -6.81 3.03
CA ALA A 66 26.94 -5.77 2.69
C ALA A 66 27.47 -5.02 3.92
N GLU A 67 26.73 -5.02 5.03
CA GLU A 67 27.13 -4.38 6.29
C GLU A 67 27.92 -5.31 7.24
N ARG A 68 28.27 -6.52 6.79
CA ARG A 68 28.91 -7.56 7.60
C ARG A 68 30.37 -7.83 7.25
#